data_AF-A0A6I4KSU3-F1
#
_entry.id   AF-A0A6I4KSU3-F1
#
_cell.length_a   1.000
_cell.length_b   1.000
_cell.length_c   1.000
_cell.angle_alpha   90.00
_cell.angle_beta   90.00
_cell.angle_gamma   90.00
#
_symmetry.space_group_name_H-M   'P 1'
#
loop_
_entity.id
_entity.type
_entity.pdbx_description
1 polymer ?
#
loop_
_entity_poly.entity_id
_entity_poly.type
_entity_poly.pdbx_seq_one_letter_code
_entity_poly.pdbx_strand_id
1 'polypeptide(L)'
;MPGSGLTDKTEAFPVSAGARKAAPSSPEPLLPEVRQVNPGETHLLCRCGRSPRLPDCPVDCTAGLRLEPARQQFLLLCRCGRSRQLPYCDGRHARPAPGLAARWRRFWSGR
;
A
#
# COMPACT_ATOMS: atom_id res chain seq x y z
N MET A 1 -46.42 -2.85 -52.13
CA MET A 1 -45.19 -3.66 -51.98
C MET A 1 -44.44 -3.20 -50.73
N PRO A 2 -44.61 -3.81 -49.55
CA PRO A 2 -43.66 -3.66 -48.46
C PRO A 2 -42.53 -4.69 -48.62
N GLY A 3 -41.32 -4.21 -48.83
CA GLY A 3 -40.11 -5.04 -48.82
C GLY A 3 -39.46 -5.05 -47.44
N SER A 4 -38.92 -6.22 -47.09
CA SER A 4 -37.64 -6.52 -46.42
C SER A 4 -37.14 -5.55 -45.33
N GLY A 5 -36.68 -5.96 -44.15
CA GLY A 5 -36.16 -7.23 -43.65
C GLY A 5 -35.93 -7.07 -42.13
N LEU A 6 -36.07 -8.16 -41.37
CA LEU A 6 -34.95 -9.00 -40.91
C LEU A 6 -34.30 -8.47 -39.61
N THR A 7 -34.91 -8.91 -38.50
CA THR A 7 -34.31 -9.32 -37.21
C THR A 7 -33.20 -8.45 -36.58
N ASP A 8 -33.57 -7.68 -35.55
CA ASP A 8 -32.64 -7.35 -34.46
C ASP A 8 -32.84 -8.39 -33.34
N LYS A 9 -31.99 -9.41 -33.35
CA LYS A 9 -31.77 -10.25 -32.16
C LYS A 9 -30.69 -9.56 -31.34
N THR A 10 -31.09 -8.67 -30.44
CA THR A 10 -30.22 -8.25 -29.33
C THR A 10 -30.07 -9.45 -28.37
N GLU A 11 -29.13 -10.35 -28.69
CA GLU A 11 -28.72 -11.40 -27.76
C GLU A 11 -27.76 -10.77 -26.74
N ALA A 12 -28.28 -10.50 -25.56
CA ALA A 12 -27.52 -10.04 -24.41
C ALA A 12 -26.50 -11.13 -24.02
N PHE A 13 -25.23 -10.88 -24.36
CA PHE A 13 -24.11 -11.69 -23.89
C PHE A 13 -24.08 -11.68 -22.35
N PRO A 14 -24.11 -12.83 -21.67
CA PRO A 14 -23.97 -12.86 -20.23
C PRO A 14 -22.55 -12.42 -19.86
N VAL A 15 -22.47 -11.26 -19.21
CA VAL A 15 -21.25 -10.78 -18.54
C VAL A 15 -20.88 -11.81 -17.48
N SER A 16 -19.93 -12.67 -17.82
CA SER A 16 -19.37 -13.64 -16.90
C SER A 16 -18.77 -12.87 -15.73
N ALA A 17 -19.35 -13.05 -14.55
CA ALA A 17 -18.81 -12.54 -13.30
C ALA A 17 -17.42 -13.17 -13.09
N GLY A 18 -16.39 -12.44 -13.51
CA GLY A 18 -15.01 -12.78 -13.22
C GLY A 18 -14.89 -12.92 -11.70
N ALA A 19 -14.63 -14.15 -11.25
CA ALA A 19 -14.36 -14.47 -9.88
C ALA A 19 -13.28 -13.50 -9.38
N ARG A 20 -13.65 -12.61 -8.45
CA ARG A 20 -12.67 -11.80 -7.71
C ARG A 20 -11.74 -12.82 -7.07
N LYS A 21 -10.49 -12.93 -7.56
CA LYS A 21 -9.46 -13.73 -6.91
C LYS A 21 -9.52 -13.39 -5.42
N ALA A 22 -9.85 -14.39 -4.61
CA ALA A 22 -9.81 -14.25 -3.17
C ALA A 22 -8.43 -13.70 -2.78
N ALA A 23 -8.42 -12.62 -2.01
CA ALA A 23 -7.20 -12.07 -1.44
C ALA A 23 -6.44 -13.20 -0.71
N PRO A 24 -5.11 -13.25 -0.79
CA PRO A 24 -4.33 -14.27 -0.08
C PRO A 24 -4.70 -14.28 1.40
N SER A 25 -5.08 -15.45 1.93
CA SER A 25 -5.63 -15.69 3.27
C SER A 25 -4.60 -15.60 4.40
N SER A 26 -3.43 -15.04 4.13
CA SER A 26 -2.49 -14.60 5.15
C SER A 26 -2.09 -13.17 4.81
N PRO A 27 -2.18 -12.19 5.73
CA PRO A 27 -1.70 -10.86 5.44
C PRO A 27 -0.21 -10.99 5.23
N GLU A 28 0.24 -10.84 3.97
CA GLU A 28 1.65 -10.65 3.69
C GLU A 28 2.20 -9.62 4.68
N PRO A 29 3.39 -9.85 5.25
CA PRO A 29 3.93 -8.96 6.24
C PRO A 29 3.90 -7.54 5.67
N LEU A 30 3.26 -6.60 6.39
CA LEU A 30 3.21 -5.20 6.00
C LEU A 30 4.62 -4.60 6.10
N LEU A 31 5.39 -4.78 5.04
CA LEU A 31 6.75 -4.26 4.92
C LEU A 31 6.71 -2.76 4.62
N PRO A 32 7.75 -2.02 5.05
CA PRO A 32 7.90 -0.62 4.68
C PRO A 32 8.10 -0.46 3.18
N GLU A 33 7.78 0.73 2.68
CA GLU A 33 8.11 1.14 1.31
C GLU A 33 9.50 1.78 1.28
N VAL A 34 10.31 1.43 0.28
CA VAL A 34 11.51 2.18 -0.05
C VAL A 34 11.17 3.08 -1.22
N ARG A 35 11.15 4.40 -0.99
CA ARG A 35 10.84 5.40 -2.03
C ARG A 35 12.06 6.25 -2.31
N GLN A 36 12.47 6.32 -3.57
CA GLN A 36 13.42 7.33 -4.02
C GLN A 36 12.71 8.68 -4.12
N VAL A 37 13.34 9.73 -3.63
CA VAL A 37 12.85 11.10 -3.74
C VAL A 37 13.94 11.98 -4.34
N ASN A 38 13.56 12.90 -5.22
CA ASN A 38 14.49 13.78 -5.93
C ASN A 38 14.25 15.27 -5.58
N PRO A 39 15.25 16.14 -5.79
CA PRO A 39 15.07 17.58 -5.61
C PRO A 39 13.99 18.15 -6.53
N GLY A 40 13.25 19.14 -6.02
CA GLY A 40 12.15 19.78 -6.76
C GLY A 40 10.83 19.01 -6.72
N GLU A 41 10.80 17.80 -6.16
CA GLU A 41 9.56 17.06 -5.93
C GLU A 41 8.91 17.49 -4.61
N THR A 42 7.58 17.55 -4.60
CA THR A 42 6.79 17.73 -3.37
C THR A 42 6.06 16.43 -3.05
N HIS A 43 6.34 15.84 -1.89
CA HIS A 43 5.69 14.63 -1.40
C HIS A 43 4.78 14.93 -0.21
N LEU A 44 3.56 14.37 -0.20
CA LEU A 44 2.60 14.51 0.90
C LEU A 44 2.50 13.22 1.70
N LEU A 45 3.28 13.14 2.77
CA LEU A 45 3.44 11.93 3.57
C LEU A 45 2.57 11.97 4.83
N CYS A 46 1.98 10.84 5.21
CA CYS A 46 1.08 10.75 6.35
C CYS A 46 1.84 10.69 7.69
N ARG A 47 1.60 11.66 8.58
CA ARG A 47 2.07 11.60 9.99
C ARG A 47 1.01 11.15 10.98
N CYS A 48 -0.27 11.22 10.61
CA CYS A 48 -1.39 10.96 11.52
C CYS A 48 -1.69 9.47 11.72
N GLY A 49 -1.21 8.59 10.84
CA GLY A 49 -1.44 7.14 10.90
C GLY A 49 -2.87 6.70 10.52
N ARG A 50 -3.75 7.63 10.16
CA ARG A 50 -5.16 7.37 9.82
C ARG A 50 -5.43 7.34 8.31
N SER A 51 -4.42 7.61 7.48
CA SER A 51 -4.61 7.60 6.04
C SER A 51 -4.98 6.20 5.54
N PRO A 52 -5.99 6.05 4.67
CA PRO A 52 -6.28 4.78 4.01
C PRO A 52 -5.23 4.41 2.95
N ARG A 53 -4.30 5.32 2.62
CA ARG A 53 -3.27 5.18 1.58
C ARG A 53 -1.86 5.34 2.12
N LEU A 54 -1.61 4.93 3.37
CA LEU A 54 -0.25 4.92 3.94
C LEU A 54 0.74 4.34 2.92
N PRO A 55 1.87 5.03 2.63
CA PRO A 55 2.50 6.11 3.42
C PRO A 55 2.05 7.55 3.10
N ASP A 56 1.15 7.76 2.14
CA ASP A 56 0.74 9.09 1.67
C ASP A 56 -0.52 9.61 2.39
N CYS A 57 -0.69 10.94 2.48
CA CYS A 57 -1.93 11.57 2.95
C CYS A 57 -2.63 12.29 1.79
N PRO A 58 -3.98 12.37 1.80
CA PRO A 58 -4.68 13.25 0.86
C PRO A 58 -4.33 14.73 1.14
N VAL A 59 -4.53 15.59 0.15
CA VAL A 59 -4.10 17.01 0.17
C VAL A 59 -4.75 17.85 1.27
N ASP A 60 -5.90 17.40 1.76
CA ASP A 60 -6.72 18.02 2.81
C ASP A 60 -6.29 17.61 4.23
N CYS A 61 -5.31 16.72 4.36
CA CYS A 61 -4.81 16.22 5.64
C CYS A 61 -3.96 17.29 6.34
N THR A 62 -4.54 18.00 7.31
CA THR A 62 -3.84 19.06 8.09
C THR A 62 -2.64 18.53 8.89
N ALA A 63 -2.66 17.24 9.25
CA ALA A 63 -1.56 16.57 9.94
C ALA A 63 -0.56 15.89 8.98
N GLY A 64 -0.66 16.10 7.67
CA GLY A 64 0.28 15.61 6.68
C GLY A 64 1.64 16.31 6.74
N LEU A 65 2.69 15.62 6.30
CA LEU A 65 4.00 16.22 6.05
C LEU A 65 4.12 16.57 4.58
N ARG A 66 4.39 17.84 4.29
CA ARG A 66 4.90 18.26 2.98
C ARG A 66 6.42 18.17 2.99
N LEU A 67 6.98 17.23 2.23
CA LEU A 67 8.41 17.01 2.11
C LEU A 67 8.91 17.50 0.75
N GLU A 68 9.91 18.37 0.78
CA GLU A 68 10.63 18.87 -0.39
C GLU A 68 12.11 18.46 -0.22
N PRO A 69 12.57 17.41 -0.92
CA PRO A 69 13.94 16.92 -0.77
C PRO A 69 14.95 17.94 -1.31
N ALA A 70 16.02 18.23 -0.55
CA ALA A 70 17.12 19.08 -1.04
C ALA A 70 18.09 18.32 -1.96
N ARG A 71 18.15 17.00 -1.83
CA ARG A 71 19.00 16.09 -2.62
C ARG A 71 18.28 14.78 -2.88
N GLN A 72 18.74 14.05 -3.88
CA GLN A 72 18.25 12.70 -4.12
C GLN A 72 18.59 11.78 -2.95
N GLN A 73 17.61 11.01 -2.48
CA GLN A 73 17.77 10.05 -1.39
C GLN A 73 16.68 8.98 -1.40
N PHE A 74 16.90 7.88 -0.67
CA PHE A 74 15.88 6.86 -0.43
C PHE A 74 15.28 7.04 0.97
N LEU A 75 13.97 6.99 1.06
CA LEU A 75 13.21 7.03 2.30
C LEU A 75 12.63 5.66 2.60
N LEU A 76 12.69 5.25 3.86
CA LEU A 76 12.00 4.07 4.36
C LEU A 76 10.69 4.50 5.03
N LEU A 77 9.58 4.34 4.31
CA LEU A 77 8.26 4.83 4.70
C LEU A 77 7.40 3.75 5.35
N CYS A 78 6.61 4.15 6.35
CA CYS A 78 5.76 3.26 7.11
C CYS A 78 4.44 2.97 6.39
N ARG A 79 4.15 1.69 6.15
CA ARG A 79 2.87 1.21 5.60
C ARG A 79 1.91 0.62 6.64
N CYS A 80 2.40 0.36 7.86
CA CYS A 80 1.62 -0.32 8.89
C CYS A 80 0.92 0.62 9.89
N GLY A 81 1.25 1.92 9.88
CA GLY A 81 0.68 2.91 10.80
C GLY A 81 1.13 2.81 12.26
N ARG A 82 2.02 1.86 12.60
CA ARG A 82 2.46 1.59 13.98
C ARG A 82 3.73 2.34 14.40
N SER A 83 4.38 3.02 13.47
CA SER A 83 5.64 3.73 13.73
C SER A 83 5.44 4.88 14.72
N ARG A 84 6.41 5.10 15.62
CA ARG A 84 6.45 6.33 16.45
C ARG A 84 7.01 7.54 15.71
N GLN A 85 7.60 7.33 14.53
CA GLN A 85 8.26 8.36 13.72
C GLN A 85 7.60 8.53 12.36
N LEU A 86 6.27 8.39 12.28
CA LEU A 86 5.52 8.60 11.03
C LEU A 86 5.93 9.93 10.36
N PRO A 87 6.23 9.92 9.05
CA PRO A 87 5.90 8.88 8.06
C PRO A 87 6.96 7.76 7.93
N TYR A 88 8.06 7.81 8.67
CA TYR A 88 9.18 6.90 8.53
C TYR A 88 8.96 5.57 9.27
N CYS A 89 9.56 4.49 8.78
CA CYS A 89 9.52 3.19 9.43
C CYS A 89 10.58 3.09 10.54
N ASP A 90 10.16 2.68 11.74
CA ASP A 90 11.01 2.44 12.91
C ASP A 90 11.12 0.94 13.29
N GLY A 91 10.68 0.05 12.39
CA GLY A 91 10.72 -1.40 12.61
C GLY A 91 9.54 -2.00 13.40
N ARG A 92 8.61 -1.19 13.93
CA ARG A 92 7.42 -1.68 14.68
C ARG A 92 6.43 -2.53 13.87
N HIS A 93 6.61 -2.57 12.55
CA HIS A 93 5.87 -3.48 11.69
C HIS A 93 6.21 -4.95 11.98
N ALA A 94 7.43 -5.24 12.44
CA ALA A 94 7.83 -6.57 12.83
C ALA A 94 7.10 -7.01 14.11
N ARG A 95 6.72 -8.29 14.18
CA ARG A 95 6.16 -8.87 15.42
C ARG A 95 7.19 -8.71 16.55
N PRO A 96 6.81 -8.51 17.81
CA PRO A 96 7.76 -8.61 18.92
C PRO A 96 8.37 -10.03 19.02
N ALA A 97 9.62 -10.12 19.48
CA ALA A 97 10.28 -11.39 19.81
C ALA A 97 10.81 -11.31 21.24
N PRO A 98 9.99 -11.62 22.26
CA PRO A 98 10.42 -11.54 23.64
C PRO A 98 11.47 -12.61 23.94
N GLY A 99 12.61 -12.18 24.48
CA GLY A 99 13.70 -13.07 24.89
C GLY A 99 14.69 -13.44 23.78
N LEU A 100 15.91 -13.81 24.20
CA LEU A 100 17.01 -14.19 23.31
C LEU A 100 16.66 -15.39 22.44
N ALA A 101 16.02 -16.42 22.99
CA ALA A 101 15.63 -17.62 22.25
C ALA A 101 14.64 -17.31 21.10
N ALA A 102 13.66 -16.42 21.31
CA ALA A 102 12.72 -16.03 20.27
C ALA A 102 13.40 -15.22 19.15
N ARG A 103 14.34 -14.33 19.52
CA ARG A 103 15.16 -13.58 18.56
C ARG A 103 16.08 -14.50 17.75
N TRP A 104 16.70 -15.49 18.40
CA TRP A 104 17.54 -16.49 17.76
C TRP A 104 16.77 -17.36 16.77
N ARG A 105 15.58 -17.84 17.15
CA ARG A 105 14.73 -18.61 16.24
C ARG A 105 14.47 -17.85 14.94
N ARG A 106 14.12 -16.57 15.00
CA ARG A 106 13.89 -15.75 13.78
C ARG A 106 15.07 -15.70 12.84
N PHE A 107 16.29 -15.67 13.38
CA PHE A 107 17.49 -15.56 12.57
C PHE A 107 17.85 -16.91 11.92
N TRP A 108 17.52 -18.02 12.56
CA TRP A 108 17.92 -19.37 12.10
C TRP A 108 16.80 -20.16 11.40
N SER A 109 15.52 -19.85 11.65
CA SER A 109 14.38 -20.61 11.14
C SER A 109 13.92 -20.21 9.72
N GLY A 110 14.72 -19.43 9.00
CA GLY A 110 14.44 -18.98 7.62
C GLY A 110 15.45 -19.47 6.60
N ARG A 111 16.19 -20.54 6.90
CA ARG A 111 17.14 -21.19 6.00
C ARG A 111 16.48 -22.40 5.33
#